data_AF-A0A061NKM4-F1
#
_entry.id   AF-A0A061NKM4-F1
#
_cell.length_a   1.000
_cell.length_b   1.000
_cell.length_c   1.000
_cell.angle_alpha   90.00
_cell.angle_beta   90.00
_cell.angle_gamma   90.00
#
_symmetry.space_group_name_H-M   'P 1'
#
loop_
_entity.id
_entity.type
_entity.pdbx_description
1 polymer ?
#
loop_
_entity_poly.entity_id
_entity_poly.type
_entity_poly.pdbx_seq_one_letter_code
_entity_poly.pdbx_strand_id
1 'polypeptide(L)'
;MKYKTFIPLCAVGMVSLLGCQNVETNAEERSETLVLTSFLPPMHSQNTDVLSAFIEEVEAATDGRVSIDVYYGDSLGAADYQYDMAVTVRAILLLVCMGTPQVFFP
;
A
#
# COMPACT_ATOMS: atom_id res chain seq x y z
N MET A 1 -55.51 0.63 -40.35
CA MET A 1 -54.49 1.64 -40.76
C MET A 1 -55.04 3.00 -40.32
N LYS A 2 -54.45 3.86 -39.48
CA LYS A 2 -53.10 4.05 -38.93
C LYS A 2 -53.24 4.72 -37.54
N TYR A 3 -52.34 4.31 -36.65
CA TYR A 3 -51.97 4.82 -35.32
C TYR A 3 -51.96 6.35 -35.17
N LYS A 4 -52.29 6.84 -33.96
CA LYS A 4 -51.62 7.99 -33.30
C LYS A 4 -52.10 8.19 -31.85
N THR A 5 -51.24 7.77 -30.91
CA THR A 5 -50.73 8.55 -29.77
C THR A 5 -51.72 9.32 -28.90
N PHE A 6 -51.99 8.86 -27.66
CA PHE A 6 -52.14 9.71 -26.46
C PHE A 6 -52.14 8.86 -25.16
N ILE A 7 -50.96 8.40 -24.75
CA ILE A 7 -50.60 8.04 -23.37
C ILE A 7 -49.82 9.27 -22.88
N PRO A 8 -50.11 9.95 -21.74
CA PRO A 8 -49.82 9.41 -20.39
C PRO A 8 -50.55 10.05 -19.18
N LEU A 9 -50.89 9.28 -18.14
CA LEU A 9 -51.06 9.87 -16.78
C LEU A 9 -50.55 8.96 -15.65
N CYS A 10 -50.42 7.66 -15.86
CA CYS A 10 -49.94 6.74 -14.81
C CYS A 10 -48.42 6.54 -14.75
N ALA A 11 -47.63 7.10 -15.69
CA ALA A 11 -46.21 6.76 -15.80
C ALA A 11 -45.24 7.73 -15.09
N VAL A 12 -45.72 8.83 -14.49
CA VAL A 12 -44.84 9.87 -13.89
C VAL A 12 -44.68 9.74 -12.37
N GLY A 13 -45.51 8.91 -11.71
CA GLY A 13 -45.48 8.75 -10.25
C GLY A 13 -44.49 7.72 -9.69
N MET A 14 -43.79 6.97 -10.56
CA MET A 14 -42.96 5.82 -10.14
C MET A 14 -41.49 5.97 -10.56
N VAL A 15 -40.94 7.19 -10.47
CA VAL A 15 -39.52 7.48 -10.75
C VAL A 15 -38.84 8.19 -9.57
N SER A 16 -39.50 8.30 -8.40
CA SER A 16 -38.98 9.04 -7.24
C SER A 16 -38.23 8.18 -6.21
N LEU A 17 -38.13 6.87 -6.42
CA LEU A 17 -37.55 5.92 -5.43
C LEU A 17 -36.22 5.27 -5.88
N LEU A 18 -35.62 5.72 -6.99
CA LEU A 18 -34.31 5.27 -7.48
C LEU A 18 -33.18 6.30 -7.24
N GLY A 19 -33.32 7.14 -6.21
CA GLY A 19 -32.46 8.30 -5.96
C GLY A 19 -31.41 8.15 -4.85
N CYS A 20 -31.29 7.01 -4.17
CA CYS A 20 -30.09 6.71 -3.38
C CYS A 20 -29.07 6.09 -4.32
N GLN A 21 -28.29 6.95 -4.98
CA GLN A 21 -27.02 6.53 -5.57
C GLN A 21 -26.18 6.01 -4.40
N ASN A 22 -26.09 4.69 -4.29
CA ASN A 22 -25.02 4.07 -3.53
C ASN A 22 -23.73 4.69 -4.09
N VAL A 23 -23.06 5.50 -3.27
CA VAL A 23 -21.65 5.76 -3.50
C VAL A 23 -21.01 4.39 -3.29
N GLU A 24 -20.90 3.62 -4.37
CA GLU A 24 -19.91 2.58 -4.48
C GLU A 24 -18.58 3.32 -4.38
N THR A 25 -18.09 3.45 -3.15
CA THR A 25 -16.66 3.50 -2.94
C THR A 25 -16.15 2.24 -3.61
N ASN A 26 -15.77 2.35 -4.88
CA ASN A 26 -14.75 1.52 -5.45
C ASN A 26 -13.54 1.78 -4.55
N ALA A 27 -13.46 1.02 -3.47
CA ALA A 27 -12.20 0.62 -2.90
C ALA A 27 -11.54 -0.14 -4.05
N GLU A 28 -10.92 0.61 -4.96
CA GLU A 28 -9.91 0.12 -5.86
C GLU A 28 -8.98 -0.68 -4.96
N GLU A 29 -9.01 -1.99 -5.12
CA GLU A 29 -8.19 -2.95 -4.37
C GLU A 29 -6.75 -2.72 -4.80
N ARG A 30 -6.21 -1.60 -4.31
CA ARG A 30 -4.93 -1.05 -4.72
C ARG A 30 -3.88 -1.88 -4.00
N SER A 31 -3.38 -2.88 -4.70
CA SER A 31 -2.21 -3.61 -4.26
C SER A 31 -1.00 -2.67 -4.31
N GLU A 32 -0.33 -2.52 -3.18
CA GLU A 32 0.83 -1.65 -3.03
C GLU A 32 2.04 -2.50 -2.63
N THR A 33 3.13 -2.35 -3.37
CA THR A 33 4.40 -2.99 -3.05
C THR A 33 5.29 -1.98 -2.34
N LEU A 34 5.75 -2.34 -1.15
CA LEU A 34 6.62 -1.53 -0.32
C LEU A 34 8.03 -2.11 -0.37
N VAL A 35 9.04 -1.25 -0.41
CA VAL A 35 10.44 -1.68 -0.43
C VAL A 35 10.99 -1.64 0.98
N LEU A 36 11.57 -2.75 1.44
CA LEU A 36 12.30 -2.84 2.70
C LEU A 36 13.78 -3.12 2.41
N THR A 37 14.67 -2.36 3.05
CA THR A 37 16.11 -2.61 2.97
C THR A 37 16.71 -2.85 4.35
N SER A 38 17.70 -3.73 4.41
CA SER A 38 18.47 -4.06 5.59
C SER A 38 19.95 -4.17 5.21
N PHE A 39 20.83 -3.47 5.94
CA PHE A 39 22.28 -3.56 5.72
C PHE A 39 22.85 -4.89 6.23
N LEU A 40 22.10 -5.58 7.08
CA LEU A 40 22.54 -6.82 7.71
C LEU A 40 22.50 -7.98 6.71
N PRO A 41 23.40 -8.97 6.86
CA PRO A 41 23.36 -10.18 6.04
C PRO A 41 22.01 -10.90 6.17
N PRO A 42 21.53 -11.59 5.12
CA PRO A 42 20.23 -12.29 5.15
C PRO A 42 20.03 -13.24 6.33
N MET A 43 21.11 -13.87 6.82
CA MET A 43 21.09 -14.82 7.94
C MET A 43 21.12 -14.18 9.32
N HIS A 44 21.16 -12.85 9.42
CA HIS A 44 21.12 -12.16 10.71
C HIS A 44 19.74 -12.38 11.35
N SER A 45 19.70 -12.66 12.65
CA SER A 45 18.45 -12.98 13.37
C SER A 45 17.37 -11.92 13.20
N GLN A 46 17.78 -10.67 13.05
CA GLN A 46 16.84 -9.58 12.76
C GLN A 46 16.11 -9.75 11.43
N ASN A 47 16.80 -10.23 10.40
CA ASN A 47 16.18 -10.47 9.10
C ASN A 47 15.29 -11.73 9.17
N THR A 48 15.77 -12.80 9.78
CA THR A 48 15.08 -14.11 9.79
C THR A 48 13.94 -14.21 10.79
N ASP A 49 14.08 -13.58 11.96
CA ASP A 49 13.17 -13.79 13.08
C ASP A 49 12.22 -12.59 13.25
N VAL A 50 12.69 -11.38 12.94
CA VAL A 50 11.91 -10.15 13.16
C VAL A 50 11.28 -9.67 11.85
N LEU A 51 12.08 -9.44 10.81
CA LEU A 51 11.57 -8.90 9.56
C LEU A 51 10.68 -9.89 8.82
N SER A 52 11.05 -11.18 8.77
CA SER A 52 10.20 -12.21 8.17
C SER A 52 8.82 -12.28 8.84
N ALA A 53 8.77 -12.29 10.18
CA ALA A 53 7.50 -12.30 10.91
C ALA A 53 6.67 -11.03 10.65
N PHE A 54 7.32 -9.86 10.65
CA PHE A 54 6.64 -8.60 10.34
C PHE A 54 6.03 -8.58 8.93
N ILE A 55 6.75 -9.10 7.93
CA ILE A 55 6.26 -9.16 6.55
C ILE A 55 5.04 -10.06 6.46
N GLU A 56 5.10 -11.25 7.07
CA GLU A 56 3.97 -12.18 7.12
C GLU A 56 2.75 -11.54 7.82
N GLU A 57 2.97 -10.81 8.92
CA GLU A 57 1.91 -10.09 9.63
C GLU A 57 1.29 -8.97 8.78
N VAL A 58 2.08 -8.23 8.01
CA VAL A 58 1.58 -7.16 7.11
C VAL A 58 0.77 -7.76 5.97
N GLU A 59 1.27 -8.80 5.32
CA GLU A 59 0.55 -9.47 4.24
C GLU A 59 -0.77 -10.07 4.76
N ALA A 60 -0.75 -10.72 5.93
CA ALA A 60 -1.96 -11.27 6.55
C ALA A 60 -2.95 -10.19 6.98
N ALA A 61 -2.49 -9.11 7.62
CA ALA A 61 -3.35 -8.03 8.10
C ALA A 61 -3.96 -7.19 6.98
N THR A 62 -3.38 -7.24 5.78
CA THR A 62 -3.86 -6.50 4.61
C THR A 62 -4.58 -7.38 3.60
N ASP A 63 -4.80 -8.65 3.91
CA ASP A 63 -5.38 -9.65 2.99
C ASP A 63 -4.59 -9.70 1.66
N GLY A 64 -3.26 -9.55 1.72
CA GLY A 64 -2.38 -9.53 0.55
C GLY A 64 -2.41 -8.24 -0.27
N ARG A 65 -3.12 -7.19 0.16
CA ARG A 65 -3.12 -5.89 -0.53
C ARG A 65 -1.81 -5.14 -0.37
N VAL A 66 -1.01 -5.44 0.64
CA VAL A 66 0.33 -4.88 0.81
C VAL A 66 1.32 -6.02 0.79
N SER A 67 2.32 -5.95 -0.09
CA SER A 67 3.46 -6.86 -0.09
C SER A 67 4.77 -6.09 0.07
N ILE A 68 5.80 -6.75 0.58
CA ILE A 68 7.08 -6.13 0.93
C ILE A 68 8.21 -6.82 0.19
N ASP A 69 8.88 -6.08 -0.69
CA ASP A 69 10.09 -6.53 -1.37
C ASP A 69 11.31 -6.24 -0.49
N VAL A 70 12.10 -7.27 -0.17
CA VAL A 70 13.21 -7.16 0.77
C VAL A 70 14.58 -7.22 0.09
N TYR A 71 15.43 -6.26 0.46
CA TYR A 71 16.79 -6.10 -0.04
C TYR A 71 17.79 -6.13 1.12
N TYR A 72 18.47 -7.27 1.28
CA TYR A 72 19.45 -7.52 2.34
C TYR A 72 20.88 -7.14 1.95
N GLY A 73 21.76 -7.02 2.93
CA GLY A 73 23.22 -6.94 2.74
C GLY A 73 23.68 -5.78 1.87
N ASP A 74 23.21 -4.56 2.17
CA ASP A 74 23.56 -3.33 1.45
C ASP A 74 23.21 -3.31 -0.05
N SER A 75 22.33 -4.21 -0.50
CA SER A 75 21.97 -4.33 -1.93
C SER A 75 21.26 -3.10 -2.51
N LEU A 76 20.55 -2.31 -1.69
CA LEU A 76 19.96 -1.04 -2.10
C LEU A 76 20.86 0.17 -1.83
N GLY A 77 21.82 0.03 -0.92
CA GLY A 77 22.69 1.11 -0.47
C GLY A 77 23.34 0.75 0.87
N ALA A 78 24.50 1.36 1.14
CA ALA A 78 25.22 1.15 2.39
C ALA A 78 24.41 1.68 3.60
N ALA A 79 24.65 1.09 4.78
CA ALA A 79 24.00 1.44 6.04
C ALA A 79 23.83 2.95 6.30
N ASP A 80 24.85 3.77 6.01
CA ASP A 80 24.83 5.21 6.27
C ASP A 80 23.82 5.98 5.41
N TYR A 81 23.46 5.45 4.24
CA TYR A 81 22.51 6.08 3.31
C TYR A 81 21.06 5.58 3.48
N GLN A 82 20.83 4.57 4.32
CA GLN A 82 19.51 3.94 4.44
C GLN A 82 18.45 4.93 4.96
N TYR A 83 18.83 5.84 5.85
CA TYR A 83 17.91 6.89 6.32
C TYR A 83 17.49 7.83 5.19
N ASP A 84 18.45 8.34 4.42
CA ASP A 84 18.18 9.24 3.29
C ASP A 84 17.33 8.55 2.21
N MET A 85 17.54 7.26 2.01
CA MET A 85 16.74 6.43 1.11
C MET A 85 15.31 6.24 1.61
N ALA A 86 15.08 6.08 2.92
CA ALA A 86 13.74 6.00 3.49
C ALA A 86 12.96 7.31 3.30
N VAL A 87 13.63 8.45 3.50
CA VAL A 87 13.05 9.79 3.32
C VAL A 87 12.72 10.07 1.84
N THR A 88 13.58 9.61 0.93
CA THR A 88 13.50 10.01 -0.49
C THR A 88 12.74 9.02 -1.37
N VAL A 89 12.84 7.71 -1.10
CA VAL A 89 12.47 6.65 -2.06
C VAL A 89 11.24 5.83 -1.64
N ARG A 90 10.50 6.22 -0.58
CA ARG A 90 9.38 5.43 -0.01
C ARG A 90 9.80 3.99 0.33
N ALA A 91 10.99 3.84 0.92
CA ALA A 91 11.37 2.57 1.53
C ALA A 91 10.87 2.53 2.99
N ILE A 92 10.20 1.45 3.38
CA ILE A 92 9.89 1.17 4.79
C ILE A 92 11.16 0.63 5.41
N LEU A 93 11.81 1.46 6.22
CA LEU A 93 13.06 1.12 6.88
C LEU A 93 12.80 0.84 8.36
N LEU A 94 13.21 -0.33 8.82
CA LEU A 94 13.05 -0.75 10.22
C LEU A 94 14.38 -0.89 10.99
N LEU A 95 15.52 -0.43 10.45
CA LEU A 95 16.72 -0.37 11.29
C LEU A 95 17.74 0.71 10.90
N VAL A 96 17.47 1.94 11.33
CA VAL A 96 18.57 2.83 11.67
C VAL A 96 19.10 2.37 13.02
N CYS A 97 20.31 1.81 13.05
CA CYS A 97 21.03 1.68 14.30
C CYS A 97 21.27 3.11 14.80
N MET A 98 20.60 3.54 15.88
CA MET A 98 20.69 4.91 16.45
C MET A 98 22.08 5.25 17.03
N GLY A 99 23.15 4.66 16.49
CA GLY A 99 24.54 4.90 16.82
C GLY A 99 25.45 5.05 15.60
N THR A 100 24.96 4.84 14.36
CA THR A 100 25.73 5.29 13.19
C THR A 100 25.66 6.81 13.18
N PRO A 101 26.80 7.52 13.25
CA PRO A 101 26.79 8.96 13.10
C PRO A 101 26.21 9.22 11.71
N GLN A 102 24.99 9.75 11.69
CA GLN A 102 24.46 10.40 10.50
C GLN A 102 25.56 11.35 10.07
N VAL A 103 26.08 11.22 8.85
CA VAL A 103 27.10 12.12 8.34
C VAL A 103 26.46 13.50 8.27
N PHE A 104 26.55 14.25 9.37
CA PHE A 104 26.18 15.64 9.48
C PHE A 104 27.26 16.37 8.67
N PHE A 105 27.01 16.52 7.37
CA PHE A 105 27.82 17.38 6.53
C PHE A 105 27.80 18.81 7.12
N PRO A 106 28.93 19.55 7.11
CA PRO A 106 28.91 20.99 7.36
C PRO A 106 28.10 21.74 6.29
#